data_AF-A0A2E6D9Z6-F1
#
_entry.id   AF-A0A2E6D9Z6-F1
#
_cell.length_a   1.000
_cell.length_b   1.000
_cell.length_c   1.000
_cell.angle_alpha   90.00
_cell.angle_beta   90.00
_cell.angle_gamma   90.00
#
_symmetry.space_group_name_H-M   'P 1'
#
loop_
_entity.id
_entity.type
_entity.pdbx_description
1 polymer ?
#
loop_
_entity_poly.entity_id
_entity_poly.type
_entity_poly.pdbx_seq_one_letter_code
_entity_poly.pdbx_strand_id
1 'polypeptide(L)'
;MSMNHMIFGVCCVALGAVSVLSESEFRMLGGNQGYEPEQPIPFSHRLHAGELAIDCQYCHYGARQSRNAGVPSASICMNCHKVVTSGYDAFLKERELAKAEGREAQRVYSPGIEKLLEATALGKDGRPLPGKQPEPIDWVRVHNLPDFVYFDHRPHVARNIACETCHGPVGTMDRMRQESTLSMGWCIDCHRTNEKGQSGRRDSSEGRVSDHVSTNCVTCHL
;
A
#
# COMPACT_ATOMS: atom_id res chain seq x y z
N MET A 1 39.87 -41.77 24.41
CA MET A 1 38.74 -40.86 24.67
C MET A 1 39.04 -39.38 24.39
N SER A 2 39.99 -39.01 23.51
CA SER A 2 40.36 -37.59 23.29
C SER A 2 40.01 -37.04 21.90
N MET A 3 39.96 -37.89 20.87
CA MET A 3 39.83 -37.43 19.48
C MET A 3 38.38 -37.10 19.06
N ASN A 4 37.38 -37.86 19.54
CA ASN A 4 35.97 -37.64 19.18
C ASN A 4 35.37 -36.36 19.79
N HIS A 5 35.84 -35.94 20.97
CA HIS A 5 35.37 -34.69 21.60
C HIS A 5 35.91 -33.45 20.90
N MET A 6 37.13 -33.53 20.35
CA MET A 6 37.75 -32.43 19.61
C MET A 6 37.08 -32.23 18.24
N ILE A 7 36.70 -33.31 17.56
CA ILE A 7 35.96 -33.27 16.28
C ILE A 7 34.54 -32.71 16.49
N PHE A 8 33.86 -33.10 17.56
CA PHE A 8 32.52 -32.61 17.87
C PHE A 8 32.52 -31.11 18.21
N GLY A 9 33.51 -30.64 18.98
CA GLY A 9 33.66 -29.22 19.31
C GLY A 9 33.94 -28.32 18.10
N VAL A 10 34.77 -28.77 17.15
CA VAL A 10 35.07 -28.02 15.91
C VAL A 10 33.86 -27.95 14.99
N CYS A 11 33.07 -29.02 14.86
CA CYS A 11 31.82 -29.00 14.09
C CYS A 11 30.77 -28.04 14.67
N CYS A 12 30.62 -27.97 16.00
CA CYS A 12 29.66 -27.05 16.63
C CYS A 12 30.04 -25.58 16.44
N VAL A 13 31.33 -25.25 16.49
CA VAL A 13 31.81 -23.88 16.24
C VAL A 13 31.68 -23.50 14.76
N ALA A 14 31.98 -24.42 13.84
CA ALA A 14 31.79 -24.20 12.40
C ALA A 14 30.32 -24.02 12.02
N LEU A 15 29.41 -24.84 12.58
CA LEU A 15 27.98 -24.71 12.36
C LEU A 15 27.41 -23.43 12.98
N GLY A 16 27.84 -23.07 14.20
CA GLY A 16 27.45 -21.81 14.85
C GLY A 16 27.91 -20.56 14.09
N ALA A 17 29.11 -20.59 13.50
CA ALA A 17 29.63 -19.49 12.68
C ALA A 17 28.86 -19.34 11.34
N VAL A 18 28.41 -20.45 10.74
CA VAL A 18 27.56 -20.40 9.54
C VAL A 18 26.17 -19.82 9.84
N SER A 19 25.58 -20.15 11.00
CA SER A 19 24.29 -19.59 11.43
C SER A 19 24.35 -18.08 11.69
N VAL A 20 25.46 -17.58 12.25
CA VAL A 20 25.63 -16.14 12.52
C VAL A 20 25.84 -15.33 11.24
N LEU A 21 26.36 -15.96 10.17
CA LEU A 21 26.56 -15.29 8.88
C LEU A 21 25.31 -15.32 7.99
N SER A 22 24.37 -16.24 8.19
CA SER A 22 23.15 -16.31 7.36
C SER A 22 22.07 -15.29 7.73
N GLU A 23 22.14 -14.67 8.91
CA GLU A 23 21.22 -13.58 9.31
C GLU A 23 21.71 -12.19 8.89
N SER A 24 22.87 -12.10 8.23
CA SER A 24 23.22 -10.89 7.50
C SER A 24 22.40 -10.83 6.22
N GLU A 25 21.16 -10.34 6.32
CA GLU A 25 20.42 -9.84 5.17
C GLU A 25 21.27 -8.74 4.50
N PHE A 26 22.11 -9.15 3.55
CA PHE A 26 22.74 -8.26 2.61
C PHE A 26 21.63 -7.66 1.76
N ARG A 27 20.98 -6.63 2.30
CA ARG A 27 20.03 -5.79 1.56
C ARG A 27 20.83 -5.05 0.52
N MET A 28 20.73 -5.51 -0.73
CA MET A 28 21.27 -4.81 -1.88
C MET A 28 20.89 -3.33 -1.77
N LEU A 29 21.91 -2.48 -1.73
CA LEU A 29 21.77 -1.04 -1.65
C LEU A 29 20.84 -0.58 -2.78
N GLY A 30 19.62 -0.16 -2.44
CA GLY A 30 18.65 0.41 -3.38
C GLY A 30 17.35 -0.37 -3.61
N GLY A 31 17.05 -1.43 -2.85
CA GLY A 31 15.75 -2.11 -2.92
C GLY A 31 15.02 -2.16 -1.57
N ASN A 32 13.82 -1.58 -1.50
CA ASN A 32 12.92 -1.68 -0.33
C ASN A 32 11.90 -2.82 -0.50
N GLN A 33 12.20 -3.84 -1.30
CA GLN A 33 11.30 -4.96 -1.52
C GLN A 33 11.03 -5.70 -0.20
N GLY A 34 9.75 -5.98 0.07
CA GLY A 34 9.27 -6.55 1.33
C GLY A 34 9.12 -5.54 2.46
N TYR A 35 9.44 -4.25 2.27
CA TYR A 35 9.21 -3.23 3.29
C TYR A 35 7.71 -3.06 3.57
N GLU A 36 7.31 -3.35 4.82
CA GLU A 36 5.92 -3.41 5.26
C GLU A 36 5.76 -2.76 6.66
N PRO A 37 5.82 -1.42 6.76
CA PRO A 37 5.78 -0.73 8.04
C PRO A 37 4.41 -0.78 8.71
N GLU A 38 4.40 -0.74 10.04
CA GLU A 38 3.18 -0.45 10.80
C GLU A 38 2.64 0.94 10.45
N GLN A 39 1.31 1.03 10.34
CA GLN A 39 0.60 2.26 10.00
C GLN A 39 -0.14 2.79 11.22
N PRO A 40 -0.33 4.13 11.35
CA PRO A 40 -1.10 4.70 12.45
C PRO A 40 -2.51 4.10 12.54
N ILE A 41 -3.16 3.94 11.38
CA ILE A 41 -4.45 3.28 11.23
C ILE A 41 -4.23 1.96 10.45
N PRO A 42 -4.71 0.81 10.96
CA PRO A 42 -4.56 -0.50 10.30
C PRO A 42 -5.56 -0.64 9.13
N PHE A 43 -5.34 0.12 8.06
CA PHE A 43 -6.16 0.09 6.85
C PHE A 43 -5.85 -1.15 5.99
N SER A 44 -6.88 -1.96 5.71
CA SER A 44 -6.77 -3.16 4.86
C SER A 44 -7.17 -2.88 3.42
N HIS A 45 -6.21 -2.98 2.49
CA HIS A 45 -6.53 -2.93 1.05
C HIS A 45 -7.23 -4.22 0.60
N ARG A 46 -6.95 -5.36 1.25
CA ARG A 46 -7.63 -6.63 0.99
C ARG A 46 -9.15 -6.50 1.14
N LEU A 47 -9.61 -5.87 2.22
CA LEU A 47 -11.03 -5.64 2.43
C LEU A 47 -11.61 -4.66 1.38
N HIS A 48 -10.98 -3.50 1.19
CA HIS A 48 -11.54 -2.43 0.37
C HIS A 48 -11.44 -2.71 -1.14
N ALA A 49 -10.24 -3.02 -1.63
CA ALA A 49 -9.99 -3.23 -3.06
C ALA A 49 -10.22 -4.69 -3.48
N GLY A 50 -9.98 -5.65 -2.59
CA GLY A 50 -10.16 -7.08 -2.88
C GLY A 50 -11.61 -7.55 -2.72
N GLU A 51 -12.08 -7.62 -1.48
CA GLU A 51 -13.41 -8.19 -1.17
C GLU A 51 -14.56 -7.28 -1.63
N LEU A 52 -14.44 -5.97 -1.38
CA LEU A 52 -15.48 -5.00 -1.74
C LEU A 52 -15.34 -4.46 -3.17
N ALA A 53 -14.25 -4.82 -3.86
CA ALA A 53 -13.95 -4.39 -5.24
C ALA A 53 -14.04 -2.86 -5.45
N ILE A 54 -13.66 -2.07 -4.45
CA ILE A 54 -13.59 -0.61 -4.58
C ILE A 54 -12.42 -0.27 -5.50
N ASP A 55 -12.71 0.46 -6.58
CA ASP A 55 -11.72 0.86 -7.57
C ASP A 55 -10.57 1.67 -6.93
N CYS A 56 -9.33 1.37 -7.34
CA CYS A 56 -8.12 2.01 -6.81
C CYS A 56 -8.19 3.54 -6.87
N GLN A 57 -8.79 4.07 -7.95
CA GLN A 57 -8.79 5.49 -8.28
C GLN A 57 -9.92 6.26 -7.59
N TYR A 58 -10.84 5.55 -6.92
CA TYR A 58 -11.79 6.18 -6.01
C TYR A 58 -11.07 6.89 -4.85
N CYS A 59 -10.10 6.21 -4.25
CA CYS A 59 -9.27 6.77 -3.18
C CYS A 59 -8.05 7.51 -3.75
N HIS A 60 -7.33 6.89 -4.69
CA HIS A 60 -6.11 7.45 -5.29
C HIS A 60 -6.41 8.24 -6.58
N TYR A 61 -7.38 9.16 -6.50
CA TYR A 61 -7.86 9.94 -7.65
C TYR A 61 -6.75 10.76 -8.34
N GLY A 62 -5.73 11.17 -7.57
CA GLY A 62 -4.58 11.91 -8.08
C GLY A 62 -3.78 11.15 -9.13
N ALA A 63 -3.89 9.82 -9.18
CA ALA A 63 -3.13 9.00 -10.13
C ALA A 63 -3.42 9.36 -11.61
N ARG A 64 -4.64 9.82 -11.93
CA ARG A 64 -5.01 10.29 -13.28
C ARG A 64 -4.70 11.75 -13.54
N GLN A 65 -4.56 12.57 -12.50
CA GLN A 65 -4.63 14.03 -12.62
C GLN A 65 -3.31 14.73 -12.27
N SER A 66 -2.45 14.08 -11.51
CA SER A 66 -1.20 14.66 -11.02
C SER A 66 -0.02 13.69 -11.09
N ARG A 67 1.18 14.25 -10.99
CA ARG A 67 2.44 13.49 -10.91
C ARG A 67 2.39 12.42 -9.81
N ASN A 68 1.78 12.75 -8.67
CA ASN A 68 1.66 11.88 -7.52
C ASN A 68 0.22 11.36 -7.42
N ALA A 69 0.04 10.07 -7.14
CA ALA A 69 -1.28 9.53 -6.80
C ALA A 69 -1.80 10.07 -5.45
N GLY A 70 -0.88 10.28 -4.49
CA GLY A 70 -1.18 10.78 -3.15
C GLY A 70 -1.89 9.75 -2.27
N VAL A 71 -1.90 10.01 -0.97
CA VAL A 71 -2.79 9.32 -0.02
C VAL A 71 -4.06 10.17 0.10
N PRO A 72 -5.27 9.57 0.06
CA PRO A 72 -6.51 10.33 0.18
C PRO A 72 -6.59 11.12 1.48
N SER A 73 -7.29 12.25 1.45
CA SER A 73 -7.70 12.94 2.68
C SER A 73 -8.70 12.09 3.47
N ALA A 74 -8.73 12.26 4.80
CA ALA A 74 -9.64 11.51 5.66
C ALA A 74 -11.14 11.74 5.32
N SER A 75 -11.47 12.82 4.62
CA SER A 75 -12.84 13.07 4.13
C SER A 75 -13.36 11.97 3.19
N ILE A 76 -12.50 11.35 2.36
CA ILE A 76 -12.89 10.24 1.48
C ILE A 76 -13.31 9.03 2.32
N CYS A 77 -12.57 8.74 3.40
CA CYS A 77 -12.91 7.67 4.35
C CYS A 77 -14.28 7.94 4.99
N MET A 78 -14.54 9.20 5.34
CA MET A 78 -15.80 9.61 5.98
C MET A 78 -17.02 9.64 5.04
N ASN A 79 -16.85 9.45 3.73
CA ASN A 79 -18.00 9.27 2.84
C ASN A 79 -18.79 7.99 3.16
N CYS A 80 -18.11 6.97 3.69
CA CYS A 80 -18.71 5.70 4.09
C CYS A 80 -18.71 5.51 5.61
N HIS A 81 -17.61 5.86 6.29
CA HIS A 81 -17.40 5.52 7.70
C HIS A 81 -18.20 6.36 8.72
N LYS A 82 -19.05 7.28 8.24
CA LYS A 82 -20.14 7.86 9.06
C LYS A 82 -21.24 6.85 9.35
N VAL A 83 -21.36 5.81 8.53
CA VAL A 83 -22.41 4.79 8.60
C VAL A 83 -21.79 3.40 8.80
N VAL A 84 -20.71 3.08 8.09
CA VAL A 84 -20.02 1.79 8.16
C VAL A 84 -18.92 1.84 9.21
N THR A 85 -19.13 1.19 10.36
CA THR A 85 -18.24 1.37 11.54
C THR A 85 -17.49 0.12 11.96
N SER A 86 -17.87 -1.05 11.45
CA SER A 86 -17.18 -2.32 11.71
C SER A 86 -17.43 -3.34 10.60
N GLY A 87 -16.79 -4.51 10.69
CA GLY A 87 -17.08 -5.65 9.82
C GLY A 87 -18.42 -6.31 10.16
N TYR A 88 -19.01 -7.01 9.18
CA TYR A 88 -20.34 -7.61 9.30
C TYR A 88 -20.45 -8.59 10.48
N ASP A 89 -19.44 -9.44 10.68
CA ASP A 89 -19.42 -10.43 11.77
C ASP A 89 -19.49 -9.78 13.16
N ALA A 90 -18.87 -8.62 13.34
CA ALA A 90 -18.92 -7.89 14.60
C ALA A 90 -20.35 -7.37 14.88
N PHE A 91 -21.06 -6.92 13.85
CA PHE A 91 -22.47 -6.54 13.97
C PHE A 91 -23.37 -7.74 14.27
N LEU A 92 -23.13 -8.90 13.66
CA LEU A 92 -23.90 -10.11 13.94
C LEU A 92 -23.75 -10.53 15.41
N LYS A 93 -22.51 -10.60 15.90
CA LYS A 93 -22.22 -10.94 17.31
C LYS A 93 -22.91 -9.99 18.27
N GLU A 94 -22.85 -8.68 18.01
CA GLU A 94 -23.51 -7.68 18.82
C GLU A 94 -25.04 -7.83 18.83
N ARG A 95 -25.65 -8.16 17.67
CA ARG A 95 -27.10 -8.40 17.61
C ARG A 95 -27.52 -9.65 18.39
N GLU A 96 -26.71 -10.70 18.37
CA GLU A 96 -26.96 -11.93 19.12
C GLU A 96 -26.86 -11.68 20.63
N LEU A 97 -25.81 -10.98 21.06
CA LEU A 97 -25.62 -10.58 22.46
C LEU A 97 -26.76 -9.67 22.94
N ALA A 98 -27.12 -8.64 22.17
CA ALA A 98 -28.21 -7.73 22.51
C ALA A 98 -29.55 -8.47 22.68
N LYS A 99 -29.83 -9.44 21.80
CA LYS A 99 -31.02 -10.29 21.90
C LYS A 99 -31.00 -11.16 23.17
N ALA A 100 -29.85 -11.77 23.51
CA ALA A 100 -29.71 -12.57 24.72
C ALA A 100 -29.89 -11.74 25.99
N GLU A 101 -29.49 -10.47 25.96
CA GLU A 101 -29.57 -9.52 27.07
C GLU A 101 -30.90 -8.74 27.11
N GLY A 102 -31.78 -8.92 26.14
CA GLY A 102 -33.06 -8.20 26.06
C GLY A 102 -32.92 -6.69 25.81
N ARG A 103 -31.81 -6.25 25.20
CA ARG A 103 -31.54 -4.85 24.86
C ARG A 103 -31.52 -4.63 23.34
N GLU A 104 -31.54 -3.37 22.92
CA GLU A 104 -31.31 -3.01 21.53
C GLU A 104 -29.85 -3.20 21.14
N ALA A 105 -29.61 -3.60 19.88
CA ALA A 105 -28.28 -3.77 19.33
C ALA A 105 -27.60 -2.42 19.15
N GLN A 106 -26.37 -2.32 19.64
CA GLN A 106 -25.59 -1.09 19.59
C GLN A 106 -24.72 -1.05 18.33
N ARG A 107 -24.25 0.15 18.00
CA ARG A 107 -23.30 0.33 16.90
C ARG A 107 -21.89 -0.07 17.35
N VAL A 108 -21.31 -1.05 16.67
CA VAL A 108 -19.94 -1.53 16.92
C VAL A 108 -18.93 -0.75 16.09
N TYR A 109 -17.75 -0.51 16.68
CA TYR A 109 -16.65 0.18 16.04
C TYR A 109 -15.41 -0.72 16.00
N SER A 110 -14.74 -0.81 14.85
CA SER A 110 -13.44 -1.47 14.79
C SER A 110 -12.33 -0.54 15.31
N PRO A 111 -11.19 -1.09 15.79
CA PRO A 111 -10.08 -0.26 16.29
C PRO A 111 -9.56 0.75 15.25
N GLY A 112 -9.57 0.39 13.96
CA GLY A 112 -9.18 1.30 12.89
C GLY A 112 -10.15 2.46 12.70
N ILE A 113 -11.46 2.22 12.84
CA ILE A 113 -12.47 3.27 12.75
C ILE A 113 -12.43 4.21 13.96
N GLU A 114 -12.15 3.70 15.15
CA GLU A 114 -11.98 4.56 16.33
C GLU A 114 -10.83 5.56 16.14
N LYS A 115 -9.69 5.10 15.61
CA LYS A 115 -8.56 5.99 15.26
C LYS A 115 -8.90 6.99 14.16
N LEU A 116 -9.70 6.58 13.16
CA LEU A 116 -10.15 7.49 12.10
C LEU A 116 -11.08 8.58 12.65
N LEU A 117 -12.00 8.22 13.56
CA LEU A 117 -12.89 9.18 14.22
C LEU A 117 -12.10 10.18 15.07
N GLU A 118 -11.07 9.71 15.76
CA GLU A 118 -10.15 10.57 16.50
C GLU A 118 -9.43 11.56 15.57
N ALA A 119 -8.79 11.07 14.50
CA ALA A 119 -8.09 11.92 13.54
C ALA A 119 -9.02 12.92 12.83
N THR A 120 -10.30 12.58 12.66
CA THR A 120 -11.29 13.46 12.03
C THR A 120 -12.04 14.34 13.04
N ALA A 121 -11.72 14.25 14.33
CA ALA A 121 -12.40 14.94 15.43
C ALA A 121 -13.93 14.72 15.45
N LEU A 122 -14.38 13.51 15.10
CA LEU A 122 -15.78 13.12 15.09
C LEU A 122 -16.11 12.20 16.27
N GLY A 123 -17.29 12.40 16.87
CA GLY A 123 -17.86 11.49 17.85
C GLY A 123 -18.42 10.22 17.20
N LYS A 124 -18.73 9.22 18.05
CA LYS A 124 -19.46 7.99 17.62
C LYS A 124 -20.90 8.28 17.16
N ASP A 125 -21.40 9.49 17.34
CA ASP A 125 -22.66 9.97 16.78
C ASP A 125 -22.49 10.61 15.38
N GLY A 126 -21.25 10.68 14.87
CA GLY A 126 -20.90 11.30 13.60
C GLY A 126 -20.86 12.84 13.64
N ARG A 127 -20.98 13.45 14.82
CA ARG A 127 -20.94 14.90 14.99
C ARG A 127 -19.51 15.38 15.36
N PRO A 128 -19.12 16.59 14.94
CA PRO A 128 -17.85 17.18 15.38
C PRO A 128 -17.78 17.29 16.91
N LEU A 129 -16.64 16.91 17.48
CA LEU A 129 -16.39 17.03 18.92
C LEU A 129 -16.17 18.51 19.29
N PRO A 130 -16.88 19.05 20.31
CA PRO A 130 -16.71 20.44 20.72
C PRO A 130 -15.25 20.75 21.09
N GLY A 131 -14.69 21.81 20.51
CA GLY A 131 -13.34 22.27 20.80
C GLY A 131 -12.21 21.42 20.21
N LYS A 132 -12.51 20.40 19.39
CA LYS A 132 -11.50 19.61 18.68
C LYS A 132 -11.48 19.96 17.20
N GLN A 133 -10.31 19.80 16.58
CA GLN A 133 -10.10 19.99 15.15
C GLN A 133 -9.52 18.71 14.55
N PRO A 134 -9.80 18.41 13.26
CA PRO A 134 -9.18 17.28 12.57
C PRO A 134 -7.66 17.42 12.53
N GLU A 135 -6.95 16.33 12.80
CA GLU A 135 -5.49 16.25 12.70
C GLU A 135 -5.11 15.40 11.48
N PRO A 136 -4.06 15.79 10.72
CA PRO A 136 -3.54 14.97 9.64
C PRO A 136 -3.09 13.59 10.13
N ILE A 137 -3.38 12.55 9.36
CA ILE A 137 -2.89 11.20 9.64
C ILE A 137 -1.47 11.09 9.07
N ASP A 138 -0.50 10.85 9.95
CA ASP A 138 0.92 10.72 9.60
C ASP A 138 1.23 9.32 9.02
N TRP A 139 0.76 9.07 7.80
CA TRP A 139 1.00 7.82 7.09
C TRP A 139 2.49 7.54 6.88
N VAL A 140 2.90 6.30 7.12
CA VAL A 140 4.27 5.85 6.84
C VAL A 140 4.36 5.43 5.38
N ARG A 141 5.15 6.16 4.60
CA ARG A 141 5.32 5.94 3.16
C ARG A 141 6.02 4.61 2.88
N VAL A 142 5.39 3.76 2.06
CA VAL A 142 5.94 2.47 1.63
C VAL A 142 6.81 2.62 0.38
N HIS A 143 6.27 3.21 -0.69
CA HIS A 143 6.98 3.43 -1.94
C HIS A 143 7.67 4.79 -1.91
N ASN A 144 9.00 4.77 -1.92
CA ASN A 144 9.81 5.99 -1.94
C ASN A 144 10.89 5.91 -3.02
N LEU A 145 10.81 6.78 -4.02
CA LEU A 145 11.85 6.97 -5.02
C LEU A 145 12.73 8.15 -4.61
N PRO A 146 14.04 8.16 -4.94
CA PRO A 146 14.90 9.29 -4.65
C PRO A 146 14.42 10.59 -5.29
N ASP A 147 14.68 11.73 -4.66
CA ASP A 147 14.17 13.04 -5.09
C ASP A 147 14.68 13.49 -6.48
N PHE A 148 15.85 13.00 -6.90
CA PHE A 148 16.40 13.24 -8.22
C PHE A 148 15.72 12.39 -9.32
N VAL A 149 14.73 11.56 -8.97
CA VAL A 149 13.91 10.80 -9.92
C VAL A 149 12.59 11.53 -10.17
N TYR A 150 12.34 11.85 -11.44
CA TYR A 150 11.07 12.38 -11.91
C TYR A 150 10.15 11.26 -12.40
N PHE A 151 9.25 10.81 -11.51
CA PHE A 151 8.17 9.89 -11.84
C PHE A 151 6.82 10.61 -11.86
N ASP A 152 5.99 10.36 -12.88
CA ASP A 152 4.65 10.94 -13.07
C ASP A 152 3.61 9.84 -13.34
N HIS A 153 2.58 9.72 -12.49
CA HIS A 153 1.56 8.68 -12.63
C HIS A 153 0.71 8.82 -13.90
N ARG A 154 0.45 10.06 -14.37
CA ARG A 154 -0.49 10.35 -15.47
C ARG A 154 -0.19 9.57 -16.76
N PRO A 155 1.04 9.64 -17.33
CA PRO A 155 1.34 8.92 -18.58
C PRO A 155 1.28 7.39 -18.44
N HIS A 156 1.45 6.85 -17.24
CA HIS A 156 1.39 5.40 -16.97
C HIS A 156 -0.07 4.95 -16.88
N VAL A 157 -0.89 5.66 -16.10
CA VAL A 157 -2.32 5.38 -15.95
C VAL A 157 -3.07 5.62 -17.27
N ALA A 158 -2.73 6.67 -18.02
CA ALA A 158 -3.34 6.96 -19.32
C ALA A 158 -3.07 5.87 -20.39
N ARG A 159 -2.03 5.05 -20.20
CA ARG A 159 -1.71 3.89 -21.04
C ARG A 159 -2.33 2.59 -20.52
N ASN A 160 -3.27 2.67 -19.58
CA ASN A 160 -3.94 1.53 -18.96
C ASN A 160 -2.96 0.50 -18.36
N ILE A 161 -1.81 0.96 -17.86
CA ILE A 161 -0.92 0.10 -17.07
C ILE A 161 -1.64 -0.18 -15.75
N ALA A 162 -1.85 -1.46 -15.43
CA ALA A 162 -2.50 -1.87 -14.21
C ALA A 162 -1.68 -1.43 -12.98
N CYS A 163 -2.37 -0.98 -11.92
CA CYS A 163 -1.73 -0.53 -10.68
C CYS A 163 -0.84 -1.62 -10.08
N GLU A 164 -1.30 -2.86 -10.17
CA GLU A 164 -0.68 -4.06 -9.65
C GLU A 164 0.62 -4.43 -10.36
N THR A 165 0.84 -3.93 -11.58
CA THR A 165 2.11 -4.10 -12.29
C THR A 165 3.27 -3.47 -11.51
N CYS A 166 3.02 -2.34 -10.83
CA CYS A 166 4.04 -1.62 -10.05
C CYS A 166 3.90 -1.86 -8.54
N HIS A 167 2.68 -1.99 -8.03
CA HIS A 167 2.39 -2.06 -6.60
C HIS A 167 2.16 -3.48 -6.07
N GLY A 168 2.18 -4.49 -6.96
CA GLY A 168 1.87 -5.87 -6.61
C GLY A 168 0.38 -6.12 -6.40
N PRO A 169 -0.02 -7.30 -5.88
CA PRO A 169 -1.42 -7.67 -5.71
C PRO A 169 -2.07 -6.96 -4.50
N VAL A 170 -2.26 -5.64 -4.60
CA VAL A 170 -2.74 -4.79 -3.49
C VAL A 170 -4.08 -5.26 -2.92
N GLY A 171 -4.97 -5.78 -3.78
CA GLY A 171 -6.26 -6.36 -3.37
C GLY A 171 -6.15 -7.60 -2.49
N THR A 172 -4.96 -8.16 -2.25
CA THR A 172 -4.75 -9.26 -1.31
C THR A 172 -3.95 -8.83 -0.06
N MET A 173 -3.63 -7.55 0.08
CA MET A 173 -2.75 -7.04 1.14
C MET A 173 -3.56 -6.43 2.30
N ASP A 174 -3.46 -7.03 3.49
CA ASP A 174 -4.02 -6.40 4.72
C ASP A 174 -3.22 -5.19 5.18
N ARG A 175 -1.94 -5.14 4.84
CA ARG A 175 -1.06 -4.01 5.08
C ARG A 175 -0.19 -3.83 3.85
N MET A 176 0.01 -2.58 3.45
CA MET A 176 0.78 -2.31 2.24
C MET A 176 2.24 -2.66 2.43
N ARG A 177 2.77 -3.38 1.45
CA ARG A 177 4.19 -3.73 1.33
C ARG A 177 4.70 -3.40 -0.06
N GLN A 178 5.99 -3.09 -0.17
CA GLN A 178 6.62 -2.88 -1.46
C GLN A 178 6.93 -4.24 -2.12
N GLU A 179 6.17 -4.61 -3.15
CA GLU A 179 6.38 -5.88 -3.88
C GLU A 179 7.44 -5.74 -4.97
N SER A 180 7.33 -4.72 -5.80
CA SER A 180 8.29 -4.47 -6.88
C SER A 180 9.49 -3.67 -6.38
N THR A 181 10.65 -3.90 -6.97
CA THR A 181 11.87 -3.17 -6.61
C THR A 181 11.79 -1.69 -6.92
N LEU A 182 11.07 -1.33 -8.00
CA LEU A 182 11.01 0.03 -8.56
C LEU A 182 12.40 0.65 -8.77
N SER A 183 13.39 -0.20 -9.03
CA SER A 183 14.75 0.23 -9.34
C SER A 183 14.82 0.80 -10.76
N MET A 184 15.87 1.56 -11.05
CA MET A 184 16.11 2.07 -12.41
C MET A 184 16.10 0.94 -13.46
N GLY A 185 16.73 -0.19 -13.16
CA GLY A 185 16.74 -1.35 -14.06
C GLY A 185 15.33 -1.87 -14.33
N TRP A 186 14.52 -2.02 -13.28
CA TRP A 186 13.13 -2.43 -13.40
C TRP A 186 12.30 -1.46 -14.28
N CYS A 187 12.45 -0.15 -14.05
CA CYS A 187 11.76 0.88 -14.84
C CYS A 187 12.18 0.83 -16.33
N ILE A 188 13.48 0.74 -16.60
CA ILE A 188 14.01 0.72 -17.97
C ILE A 188 13.61 -0.56 -18.70
N ASP A 189 13.65 -1.72 -18.03
CA ASP A 189 13.24 -2.98 -18.65
C ASP A 189 11.74 -2.98 -18.96
N CYS A 190 10.92 -2.42 -18.08
CA CYS A 190 9.51 -2.14 -18.36
C CYS A 190 9.33 -1.21 -19.58
N HIS A 191 10.06 -0.09 -19.65
CA HIS A 191 9.98 0.85 -20.78
C HIS A 191 10.48 0.26 -22.11
N ARG A 192 11.45 -0.66 -22.08
CA ARG A 192 11.95 -1.39 -23.25
C ARG A 192 10.95 -2.42 -23.78
N THR A 193 10.21 -3.07 -22.87
CA THR A 193 9.32 -4.19 -23.22
C THR A 193 7.89 -3.76 -23.48
N ASN A 194 7.45 -2.64 -22.89
CA ASN A 194 6.09 -2.11 -23.04
C ASN A 194 5.94 -1.07 -24.17
N GLU A 195 6.59 -1.28 -25.32
CA GLU A 195 6.40 -0.42 -26.52
C GLU A 195 4.93 -0.32 -26.96
N LYS A 196 4.10 -1.26 -26.51
CA LYS A 196 2.65 -1.24 -26.69
C LYS A 196 1.99 -1.36 -25.33
N GLY A 197 1.82 -0.23 -24.64
CA GLY A 197 0.77 -0.11 -23.63
C GLY A 197 -0.52 -0.72 -24.19
N GLN A 198 -1.18 -1.56 -23.38
CA GLN A 198 -2.28 -2.43 -23.79
C GLN A 198 -3.24 -1.70 -24.75
N SER A 199 -3.52 -2.34 -25.89
CA SER A 199 -4.24 -1.73 -27.01
C SER A 199 -5.51 -1.01 -26.56
N GLY A 200 -5.58 0.29 -26.82
CA GLY A 200 -6.75 1.09 -26.49
C GLY A 200 -6.74 2.44 -27.22
N ARG A 201 -7.18 2.41 -28.49
CA ARG A 201 -7.60 3.55 -29.33
C ARG A 201 -6.49 4.42 -29.94
N ARG A 202 -6.34 4.28 -31.26
CA ARG A 202 -5.71 5.27 -32.13
C ARG A 202 -6.68 6.43 -32.28
N ASP A 203 -6.27 7.63 -31.86
CA ASP A 203 -6.85 8.86 -32.39
C ASP A 203 -6.02 9.25 -33.61
N SER A 204 -6.69 9.35 -34.74
CA SER A 204 -6.13 9.64 -36.05
C SER A 204 -6.41 11.10 -36.41
N SER A 205 -5.91 12.02 -35.60
CA SER A 205 -5.76 13.42 -36.00
C SER A 205 -4.73 14.09 -35.10
N GLU A 206 -3.69 14.64 -35.73
CA GLU A 206 -2.69 15.57 -35.18
C GLU A 206 -1.42 14.96 -34.53
N GLY A 207 -0.30 15.08 -35.26
CA GLY A 207 1.00 15.47 -34.70
C GLY A 207 1.75 14.46 -33.83
N ARG A 208 2.37 13.45 -34.46
CA ARG A 208 3.51 12.63 -33.99
C ARG A 208 3.72 12.59 -32.46
N VAL A 209 2.90 11.80 -31.78
CA VAL A 209 3.25 11.24 -30.46
C VAL A 209 4.38 10.24 -30.70
N SER A 210 5.48 10.32 -29.95
CA SER A 210 6.53 9.30 -30.05
C SER A 210 5.94 7.94 -29.66
N ASP A 211 5.94 6.99 -30.60
CA ASP A 211 5.48 5.61 -30.39
C ASP A 211 6.34 4.83 -29.37
N HIS A 212 7.44 5.42 -28.89
CA HIS A 212 8.36 4.81 -27.95
C HIS A 212 8.27 5.50 -26.58
N VAL A 213 8.20 4.69 -25.52
CA VAL A 213 8.35 5.14 -24.13
C VAL A 213 9.82 5.50 -23.89
N SER A 214 10.10 6.70 -23.36
CA SER A 214 11.49 7.17 -23.21
C SER A 214 12.29 6.24 -22.29
N THR A 215 13.46 5.82 -22.77
CA THR A 215 14.51 5.15 -21.97
C THR A 215 15.70 6.09 -21.70
N ASN A 216 15.54 7.37 -22.01
CA ASN A 216 16.57 8.37 -21.82
C ASN A 216 16.67 8.79 -20.35
N CYS A 217 17.88 8.72 -19.78
CA CYS A 217 18.16 9.07 -18.39
C CYS A 217 17.62 10.45 -18.00
N VAL A 218 17.76 11.48 -18.87
CA VAL A 218 17.32 12.85 -18.55
C VAL A 218 15.80 13.02 -18.56
N THR A 219 15.04 12.05 -19.06
CA THR A 219 13.57 12.06 -18.94
C THR A 219 13.12 11.63 -17.54
N CYS A 220 13.92 10.79 -16.88
CA CYS A 220 13.60 10.21 -15.57
C CYS A 220 14.36 10.87 -14.43
N HIS A 221 15.41 11.63 -14.73
CA HIS A 221 16.25 12.31 -13.76
C HIS A 221 16.27 13.81 -14.02
N LEU A 222 16.12 14.59 -12.94
CA LEU A 222 16.29 16.04 -12.94
C LEU A 222 17.75 16.43 -12.81
#